data_AF-A0A7K6DGG1-F1
#
_entry.id   AF-A0A7K6DGG1-F1
#
_cell.length_a   1.000
_cell.length_b   1.000
_cell.length_c   1.000
_cell.angle_alpha   90.00
_cell.angle_beta   90.00
_cell.angle_gamma   90.00
#
_symmetry.space_group_name_H-M   'P 1'
#
loop_
_entity.id
_entity.type
_entity.pdbx_description
1 polymer ?
#
loop_
_entity_poly.entity_id
_entity_poly.type
_entity_poly.pdbx_seq_one_letter_code
_entity_poly.pdbx_strand_id
1 'polypeptide(L)' 'MTQNVYLMISLLCLRLMHPLATGIFVQKLASKKLCVDDDCVNTISLARAEEDYNASDCRFINIKKGQLIYVYSKLMKEK' A
#
# COMPACT_ATOMS: atom_id res chain seq x y z
N MET A 1 -38.32 -9.64 -33.36
CA MET A 1 -36.97 -9.77 -33.94
C MET A 1 -36.02 -8.65 -33.47
N THR A 2 -36.45 -7.39 -33.50
CA THR A 2 -35.68 -6.20 -33.05
C THR A 2 -35.29 -6.18 -31.57
N GLN A 3 -36.13 -6.72 -30.67
CA GLN A 3 -35.87 -6.71 -29.23
C GLN A 3 -34.71 -7.64 -28.80
N ASN A 4 -34.58 -8.80 -29.45
CA ASN A 4 -33.45 -9.70 -29.22
C ASN A 4 -32.14 -9.10 -29.73
N VAL A 5 -32.18 -8.35 -30.84
CA VAL A 5 -30.99 -7.66 -31.38
C VAL A 5 -30.49 -6.60 -30.39
N TYR A 6 -31.40 -5.82 -29.79
CA TYR A 6 -31.04 -4.84 -28.75
C TYR A 6 -30.46 -5.50 -27.49
N LEU A 7 -31.03 -6.62 -27.07
CA LEU A 7 -30.55 -7.37 -25.90
C LEU A 7 -29.13 -7.89 -26.14
N MET A 8 -28.86 -8.40 -27.34
CA MET A 8 -27.54 -8.89 -27.74
C MET A 8 -26.51 -7.77 -27.81
N ILE A 9 -26.88 -6.61 -28.36
CA ILE A 9 -26.00 -5.42 -28.41
C ILE A 9 -25.68 -4.94 -27.00
N SER A 10 -26.68 -4.87 -26.12
CA SER A 10 -26.50 -4.48 -24.72
C SER A 10 -25.52 -5.41 -23.98
N LEU A 11 -25.70 -6.73 -24.11
CA LEU A 11 -24.81 -7.73 -23.51
C LEU A 11 -23.37 -7.62 -24.04
N LEU A 12 -23.20 -7.32 -25.33
CA LEU A 12 -21.89 -7.12 -25.95
C LEU A 12 -21.20 -5.85 -25.42
N CYS A 13 -21.95 -4.76 -25.24
CA CYS A 13 -21.45 -3.51 -24.66
C CYS A 13 -21.02 -3.68 -23.19
N LEU A 14 -21.79 -4.43 -22.39
CA LEU A 14 -21.43 -4.72 -21.00
C LEU A 14 -20.09 -5.47 -20.92
N ARG A 15 -19.84 -6.46 -21.79
CA ARG A 15 -18.57 -7.21 -21.81
C ARG A 15 -17.36 -6.32 -22.12
N LEU A 16 -17.51 -5.30 -22.97
CA LEU A 16 -16.42 -4.38 -23.33
C LEU A 16 -16.04 -3.43 -22.18
N MET A 17 -16.97 -3.15 -21.27
CA MET A 17 -16.83 -2.11 -20.24
C MET A 17 -16.33 -2.64 -18.89
N HIS A 18 -15.86 -3.89 -18.80
CA HIS A 18 -15.23 -4.39 -17.58
C HIS A 18 -13.73 -4.08 -17.65
N PRO A 19 -13.23 -3.01 -17.01
CA PRO A 19 -11.81 -2.85 -16.83
C PRO A 19 -11.30 -4.06 -16.05
N LEU A 20 -10.41 -4.83 -16.66
CA LEU A 20 -9.63 -5.83 -15.95
C LEU A 20 -8.74 -5.06 -14.99
N ALA A 21 -9.17 -4.93 -13.73
CA ALA A 21 -8.38 -4.32 -12.67
C ALA A 21 -7.23 -5.27 -12.33
N THR A 22 -6.15 -5.22 -13.12
CA THR A 22 -4.89 -5.84 -12.76
C THR A 22 -4.25 -4.97 -11.69
N GLY A 23 -4.33 -5.41 -10.43
CA GLY A 23 -3.58 -4.77 -9.35
C GLY A 23 -2.09 -4.79 -9.67
N ILE A 24 -1.42 -3.64 -9.54
CA ILE A 24 0.04 -3.56 -9.68
C ILE A 24 0.65 -4.30 -8.49
N PHE A 25 1.43 -5.36 -8.76
CA PHE A 25 2.18 -6.04 -7.71
C PHE A 25 3.35 -5.16 -7.26
N VAL A 26 3.18 -4.47 -6.13
CA VAL A 26 4.24 -3.68 -5.51
C VAL A 26 5.17 -4.60 -4.74
N GLN A 27 6.47 -4.52 -5.02
CA GLN A 27 7.48 -5.31 -4.31
C GLN A 27 7.58 -4.91 -2.84
N LYS A 28 7.84 -5.92 -1.98
CA LYS A 28 8.11 -5.71 -0.56
C LYS A 28 9.36 -4.84 -0.38
N LEU A 29 9.33 -3.94 0.60
CA LEU A 29 10.50 -3.12 0.96
C LEU A 29 11.64 -3.94 1.58
N ALA A 30 11.30 -5.03 2.29
CA ALA A 30 12.24 -5.99 2.84
C ALA A 30 11.54 -7.34 3.11
N SER A 31 12.29 -8.44 3.05
CA SER A 31 11.78 -9.76 3.43
C SER A 31 11.70 -9.99 4.94
N LYS A 32 12.44 -9.23 5.75
CA LYS A 32 12.49 -9.38 7.20
C LYS A 32 12.36 -8.04 7.92
N LYS A 33 11.76 -8.07 9.09
CA LYS A 33 11.62 -6.93 10.01
C LYS A 33 11.95 -7.38 11.43
N LEU A 34 12.47 -6.45 12.23
CA LEU A 34 12.70 -6.59 13.66
C LEU A 34 11.55 -5.92 14.41
N CYS A 35 10.96 -6.61 15.38
CA CYS A 35 9.89 -6.15 16.26
C CYS A 35 10.18 -6.54 17.71
N VAL A 36 9.46 -5.96 18.68
CA VAL A 36 9.54 -6.36 20.10
C VAL A 36 8.80 -7.69 20.34
N ASP A 37 7.65 -7.84 19.70
CA ASP A 37 6.78 -9.02 19.74
C ASP A 37 6.49 -9.52 18.32
N ASP A 38 6.00 -10.77 18.21
CA ASP A 38 5.77 -11.45 16.94
C ASP A 38 4.73 -10.74 16.05
N ASP A 39 3.76 -10.07 16.67
CA ASP A 39 2.69 -9.34 15.97
C ASP A 39 3.04 -7.86 15.70
N CYS A 40 4.18 -7.38 16.20
CA CYS A 40 4.64 -5.99 16.14
C CYS A 40 3.63 -4.97 16.70
N VAL A 41 2.86 -5.36 17.71
CA VAL A 41 1.81 -4.50 18.31
C VAL A 41 2.40 -3.55 19.34
N ASN A 42 3.53 -3.87 19.95
CA ASN A 42 4.19 -3.01 20.92
C ASN A 42 5.29 -2.14 20.28
N THR A 43 5.49 -0.96 20.87
CA THR A 43 6.49 -0.01 20.40
C THR A 43 7.90 -0.44 20.83
N ILE A 44 8.85 -0.43 19.89
CA ILE A 44 10.28 -0.60 20.17
C ILE A 44 10.83 0.62 20.91
N SER A 45 10.50 1.82 20.44
CA SER A 45 11.07 3.06 20.95
C SER A 45 10.28 4.29 20.53
N LEU A 46 10.46 5.40 21.24
CA LEU A 46 10.04 6.74 20.84
C LEU A 46 11.25 7.50 20.26
N ALA A 47 11.12 7.99 19.03
CA ALA A 47 12.15 8.76 18.34
C ALA A 47 11.68 10.20 18.09
N ARG A 48 12.63 11.14 17.96
CA ARG A 48 12.36 12.50 17.50
C ARG A 48 12.96 12.67 16.10
N ALA A 49 12.18 13.20 15.17
CA ALA A 49 12.65 13.49 13.83
C ALA A 49 13.67 14.65 13.82
N GLU A 50 14.82 14.44 13.18
CA GLU A 50 15.86 15.47 13.04
C GLU A 50 15.61 16.42 11.86
N GLU A 51 14.90 15.94 10.84
CA GLU A 51 14.60 16.64 9.60
C GLU A 51 13.18 16.35 9.11
N ASP A 52 12.73 17.16 8.16
CA ASP A 52 11.50 16.92 7.42
C ASP A 52 11.72 15.80 6.40
N TYR A 53 10.76 14.88 6.30
CA TYR A 53 10.72 13.85 5.27
C TYR A 53 9.36 13.86 4.58
N ASN A 54 9.37 14.03 3.25
CA ASN A 54 8.18 13.97 2.42
C ASN A 54 8.10 12.60 1.73
N ALA A 55 7.01 11.88 1.98
CA ALA A 55 6.78 10.54 1.46
C ALA A 55 6.72 10.54 -0.07
N SER A 56 7.48 9.65 -0.69
CA SER A 56 7.48 9.48 -2.16
C SER A 56 6.25 8.76 -2.69
N ASP A 57 5.70 7.85 -1.88
CA ASP A 57 4.48 7.08 -2.16
C ASP A 57 3.69 6.80 -0.87
N CYS A 58 2.52 6.18 -1.00
CA CYS A 58 1.60 5.94 0.11
C CYS A 58 2.07 4.93 1.17
N ARG A 59 3.20 4.23 0.96
CA ARG A 59 3.77 3.30 1.95
C ARG A 59 4.60 4.04 3.01
N PHE A 60 5.06 5.24 2.67
CA PHE A 60 5.82 6.09 3.57
C PHE A 60 4.90 7.14 4.21
N ILE A 61 5.26 7.58 5.40
CA ILE A 61 4.54 8.63 6.12
C ILE A 61 5.33 9.94 6.02
N ASN A 62 4.61 11.05 5.97
CA ASN A 62 5.23 12.37 6.08
C ASN A 62 5.67 12.60 7.53
N ILE A 63 6.88 13.13 7.69
CA ILE A 63 7.47 13.41 8.99
C ILE A 63 7.95 14.86 9.00
N LYS A 64 7.71 15.56 10.11
CA LYS A 64 8.23 16.91 10.34
C LYS A 64 9.34 16.93 11.38
N LYS A 65 10.31 17.81 11.18
CA LYS A 65 11.40 18.05 12.13
C LYS A 65 10.84 18.33 13.52
N GLY A 66 11.39 17.65 14.53
CA GLY A 66 10.97 17.74 15.92
C GLY A 66 9.77 16.87 16.29
N GLN A 67 9.08 16.25 15.32
CA GLN A 67 7.96 15.35 15.59
C GLN A 67 8.41 14.11 16.36
N LEU A 68 7.61 13.70 17.35
CA LEU A 68 7.80 12.46 18.09
C LEU A 68 7.10 11.30 17.36
N ILE A 69 7.81 10.19 17.19
CA ILE A 69 7.37 9.04 16.39
C ILE A 69 7.59 7.75 17.18
N TYR A 70 6.54 6.95 17.30
CA TYR A 70 6.64 5.59 17.84
C TYR A 70 7.12 4.62 16.77
N VAL A 71 8.21 3.93 17.05
CA VAL A 71 8.80 2.95 16.13
C VAL A 71 8.31 1.55 16.54
N TYR A 72 7.53 0.90 15.68
CA TYR A 72 7.01 -0.45 15.92
C TYR A 72 7.84 -1.55 15.27
N SER A 73 8.48 -1.26 14.13
CA SER A 73 9.34 -2.23 13.44
C SER A 73 10.49 -1.55 12.72
N LYS A 74 11.57 -2.32 12.49
CA LYS A 74 12.72 -1.90 11.69
C LYS A 74 12.98 -2.92 10.58
N LEU A 75 12.98 -2.48 9.33
CA LEU A 75 13.25 -3.37 8.19
C LEU A 75 14.73 -3.80 8.17
N MET A 76 14.99 -5.07 7.87
CA MET A 76 16.35 -5.61 7.78
C MET A 76 16.78 -5.70 6.32
N LYS A 77 18.03 -5.34 6.05
CA LYS A 77 18.62 -5.51 4.71
C LYS A 77 18.81 -6.99 4.40
N GLU A 78 18.51 -7.38 3.17
CA GLU A 78 18.85 -8.71 2.66
C GLU A 78 20.37 -8.81 2.50
N LYS A 79 20.95 -9.96 2.87
CA LYS A 79 22.40 -10.21 2.76
C LYS A 79 22.76 -10.57 1.33
#